data_AF-A0A0G0QZE9-F1
#
_entry.id   AF-A0A0G0QZE9-F1
#
_cell.length_a   1.000
_cell.length_b   1.000
_cell.length_c   1.000
_cell.angle_alpha   90.00
_cell.angle_beta   90.00
_cell.angle_gamma   90.00
#
_symmetry.space_group_name_H-M   'P 1'
#
loop_
_entity.id
_entity.type
_entity.pdbx_description
1 polymer ?
#
loop_
_entity_poly.entity_id
_entity_poly.type
_entity_poly.pdbx_seq_one_letter_code
_entity_poly.pdbx_strand_id
1 'polypeptide(L)'
;MTDEVKKSLEEMSMPELWSEAKRLGISKDGRKEELIIRIKEAQEEEDNTEQPKNSKSEVLKETIYISRYYELKLVMSPSYLKEVGGKVLIIRGTYIQFHDGAYKTSNPEEIEFLDNHPNLGSVFRKIERSDLSGGKSIEQIYQDKFKTLEEREKELAAREELLRKKKIELKGSEEGAPQQETVTGIRSTTDRPKF
;
A
#
# COMPACT_ATOMS: atom_id res chain seq x y z
N MET A 1 18.20 23.69 22.99
CA MET A 1 17.61 24.68 23.93
C MET A 1 17.32 25.93 23.14
N THR A 2 16.10 26.06 22.63
CA THR A 2 15.58 27.33 22.12
C THR A 2 14.25 27.55 22.82
N ASP A 3 14.35 27.88 24.10
CA ASP A 3 13.28 28.51 24.84
C ASP A 3 13.15 29.93 24.28
N GLU A 4 12.39 30.06 23.19
CA GLU A 4 11.86 31.35 22.78
C GLU A 4 10.90 31.78 23.89
N VAL A 5 11.34 32.79 24.63
CA VAL A 5 10.52 33.52 25.60
C VAL A 5 9.24 33.93 24.90
N LYS A 6 8.13 33.23 25.19
CA LYS A 6 6.78 33.61 24.80
C LYS A 6 6.45 34.94 25.48
N LYS A 7 6.90 36.05 24.90
CA LYS A 7 6.40 37.38 25.25
C LYS A 7 4.90 37.34 25.00
N SER A 8 4.10 37.61 26.02
CA SER A 8 2.66 37.70 25.87
C SER A 8 2.33 38.70 24.77
N LEU A 9 1.40 38.37 23.87
CA LEU A 9 0.96 39.24 22.76
C LEU A 9 0.57 40.64 23.25
N GLU A 10 0.16 40.78 24.51
CA GLU A 10 -0.14 42.03 25.19
C GLU A 10 1.08 42.96 25.37
N GLU A 11 2.28 42.41 25.51
CA GLU A 11 3.54 43.14 25.68
C GLU A 11 4.23 43.49 24.36
N MET A 12 3.78 42.92 23.24
CA MET A 12 4.34 43.17 21.92
C MET A 12 4.04 44.59 21.42
N SER A 13 4.98 45.15 20.68
CA SER A 13 4.82 46.45 20.01
C SER A 13 3.92 46.31 18.77
N MET A 14 3.33 47.42 18.30
CA MET A 14 2.43 47.39 17.13
C MET A 14 3.06 46.80 15.87
N PRO A 15 4.32 47.10 15.54
CA PRO A 15 5.00 46.48 14.41
C PRO A 15 5.20 44.97 14.54
N GLU A 16 5.38 44.46 15.77
CA GLU A 16 5.50 43.02 16.04
C GLU A 16 4.15 42.34 15.82
N LEU A 17 3.07 42.93 16.35
CA LEU A 17 1.71 42.44 16.12
C LEU A 17 1.31 42.47 14.65
N TRP A 18 1.72 43.50 13.88
CA TRP A 18 1.51 43.52 12.43
C TRP A 18 2.30 42.43 11.69
N SER A 19 3.51 42.14 12.15
CA SER A 19 4.35 41.09 11.57
C SER A 19 3.72 39.72 11.81
N GLU A 20 3.22 39.49 13.02
CA GLU A 20 2.53 38.26 13.41
C GLU A 20 1.18 38.11 12.68
N ALA A 21 0.41 39.20 12.58
CA ALA A 21 -0.83 39.24 11.81
C ALA A 21 -0.60 38.90 10.32
N LYS A 22 0.48 39.42 9.73
CA LYS A 22 0.87 39.11 8.35
C LYS A 22 1.32 37.64 8.19
N ARG A 23 2.00 37.08 9.19
CA ARG A 23 2.40 35.66 9.22
C ARG A 23 1.17 34.75 9.20
N LEU A 24 0.15 35.10 9.98
CA LEU A 24 -1.10 34.36 10.12
C LEU A 24 -2.15 34.68 9.04
N GLY A 25 -1.84 35.58 8.10
CA GLY A 25 -2.75 35.93 7.00
C GLY A 25 -3.99 36.74 7.42
N ILE A 26 -3.99 37.33 8.61
CA ILE A 26 -5.11 38.13 9.14
C ILE A 26 -4.92 39.62 8.82
N SER A 27 -6.03 40.38 8.81
CA SER A 27 -5.98 41.82 8.53
C SER A 27 -5.27 42.62 9.64
N LYS A 28 -4.35 43.51 9.22
CA LYS A 28 -3.56 44.40 10.08
C LYS A 28 -4.32 45.61 10.62
N ASP A 29 -5.56 45.82 10.16
CA ASP A 29 -6.36 47.01 10.47
C ASP A 29 -7.12 46.84 11.79
N GLY A 30 -6.99 47.80 12.69
CA GLY A 30 -7.72 47.82 13.98
C GLY A 30 -6.89 48.40 15.12
N ARG A 31 -7.49 48.40 16.33
CA ARG A 31 -6.80 48.74 17.59
C ARG A 31 -5.94 47.56 18.05
N LYS A 32 -4.93 47.84 18.88
CA LYS A 32 -4.00 46.84 19.44
C LYS A 32 -4.74 45.61 20.01
N GLU A 33 -5.76 45.87 20.83
CA GLU A 33 -6.51 44.84 21.55
C GLU A 33 -7.28 43.92 20.59
N GLU A 34 -7.95 44.48 19.58
CA GLU A 34 -8.66 43.72 18.56
C GLU A 34 -7.69 42.86 17.73
N LEU A 35 -6.52 43.40 17.41
CA LEU A 35 -5.49 42.67 16.67
C LEU A 35 -4.94 41.50 17.49
N ILE A 36 -4.71 41.69 18.79
CA ILE A 36 -4.27 40.61 19.70
C ILE A 36 -5.31 39.50 19.77
N ILE A 37 -6.61 39.83 19.88
CA ILE A 37 -7.68 38.83 19.93
C ILE A 37 -7.71 38.01 18.63
N ARG A 38 -7.66 38.66 17.46
CA ARG A 38 -7.61 37.97 16.17
C ARG A 38 -6.38 37.08 16.01
N ILE A 39 -5.22 37.51 16.52
CA ILE A 39 -4.00 36.69 16.51
C ILE A 39 -4.16 35.47 17.42
N LYS A 40 -4.74 35.63 18.62
CA LYS A 40 -4.99 34.50 19.54
C LYS A 40 -5.98 33.50 18.94
N GLU A 41 -7.08 33.98 18.37
CA GLU A 41 -8.09 33.13 17.70
C GLU A 41 -7.47 32.38 16.52
N ALA A 42 -6.66 33.04 15.68
CA ALA A 42 -5.97 32.39 14.56
C ALA A 42 -4.91 31.37 15.02
N GLN A 43 -4.23 31.62 16.14
CA GLN A 43 -3.28 30.66 16.74
C GLN A 43 -4.00 29.44 17.34
N GLU A 44 -5.15 29.63 17.98
CA GLU A 44 -5.98 28.52 18.49
C GLU A 44 -6.63 27.71 17.35
N GLU A 45 -6.98 28.36 16.24
CA GLU A 45 -7.46 27.68 15.03
C GLU A 45 -6.34 26.90 14.30
N GLU A 46 -5.08 27.37 14.31
CA GLU A 46 -3.92 26.61 13.81
C GLU A 46 -3.68 25.31 14.62
N ASP A 47 -4.01 25.27 15.92
CA ASP A 47 -3.85 24.07 16.77
C ASP A 47 -5.05 23.10 16.69
N ASN A 48 -6.22 23.50 16.19
CA ASN A 48 -7.45 22.69 16.19
C ASN A 48 -8.06 22.39 14.81
N THR A 49 -7.45 22.88 13.72
CA THR A 49 -7.97 22.67 12.37
C THR A 49 -6.94 21.97 11.48
N GLU A 50 -7.06 20.65 11.39
CA GLU A 50 -6.55 19.88 10.26
C GLU A 50 -7.20 20.40 8.97
N GLN A 51 -6.51 21.24 8.21
CA GLN A 51 -6.35 21.13 6.75
C GLN A 51 -5.35 22.15 6.20
N PRO A 52 -4.73 21.88 5.03
CA PRO A 52 -3.30 21.70 4.98
C PRO A 52 -2.62 22.84 4.20
N LYS A 53 -1.45 23.27 4.67
CA LYS A 53 -0.31 23.62 3.81
C LYS A 53 0.95 23.92 4.64
N ASN A 54 1.98 23.12 4.34
CA ASN A 54 3.41 23.38 4.49
C ASN A 54 3.93 23.73 5.89
N SER A 55 4.43 22.72 6.60
CA SER A 55 5.88 22.48 6.79
C SER A 55 6.17 21.61 8.02
N LYS A 56 5.86 20.33 7.92
CA LYS A 56 6.65 19.28 8.58
C LYS A 56 6.95 18.25 7.51
N SER A 57 8.22 18.20 7.11
CA SER A 57 8.78 17.17 6.25
C SER A 57 8.76 15.83 6.98
N GLU A 58 7.57 15.27 7.16
CA GLU A 58 7.46 13.83 7.23
C GLU A 58 7.83 13.36 5.82
N VAL A 59 9.01 12.74 5.70
CA VAL A 59 9.53 12.29 4.42
C VAL A 59 8.55 11.23 3.91
N LEU A 60 7.56 11.66 3.12
CA LEU A 60 6.64 10.76 2.45
C LEU A 60 7.52 9.79 1.67
N LYS A 61 7.38 8.51 2.01
CA LYS A 61 8.14 7.44 1.37
C LYS A 61 7.64 7.34 -0.06
N GLU A 62 8.34 8.02 -0.98
CA GLU A 62 8.05 7.89 -2.39
C GLU A 62 8.16 6.42 -2.77
N THR A 63 7.08 5.94 -3.36
CA THR A 63 7.00 4.59 -3.90
C THR A 63 7.24 4.67 -5.39
N ILE A 64 8.00 3.71 -5.91
CA ILE A 64 8.38 3.67 -7.31
C ILE A 64 7.79 2.40 -7.91
N TYR A 65 7.13 2.55 -9.05
CA TYR A 65 6.58 1.47 -9.83
C TYR A 65 7.31 1.42 -11.17
N ILE A 66 7.60 0.22 -11.66
CA ILE A 66 8.08 0.00 -13.03
C ILE A 66 7.06 -0.75 -13.83
N SER A 67 6.95 -0.39 -15.10
CA SER A 67 6.06 -0.99 -16.09
C SER A 67 6.88 -1.61 -17.21
N ARG A 68 6.36 -2.68 -17.80
CA ARG A 68 6.85 -3.25 -19.05
C ARG A 68 6.75 -2.28 -20.22
N TYR A 69 5.75 -1.43 -20.19
CA TYR A 69 5.46 -0.45 -21.23
C TYR A 69 5.98 0.91 -20.79
N TYR A 70 6.76 1.55 -21.67
CA TYR A 70 7.39 2.84 -21.37
C TYR A 70 6.38 3.95 -21.05
N GLU A 71 5.25 3.98 -21.77
CA GLU A 71 4.21 5.01 -21.67
C GLU A 71 2.85 4.40 -21.28
N LEU A 72 2.83 3.57 -20.22
CA LEU A 72 1.59 2.98 -19.72
C LEU A 72 0.68 4.04 -19.13
N LYS A 73 -0.58 4.08 -19.57
CA LYS A 73 -1.62 4.94 -18.99
C LYS A 73 -2.71 4.12 -18.33
N LEU A 74 -2.97 4.36 -17.04
CA LEU A 74 -4.01 3.74 -16.24
C LEU A 74 -5.03 4.79 -15.84
N VAL A 75 -6.32 4.47 -15.97
CA VAL A 75 -7.41 5.36 -15.56
C VAL A 75 -7.79 5.01 -14.13
N MET A 76 -7.61 5.94 -13.19
CA MET A 76 -8.07 5.78 -11.81
C MET A 76 -9.55 6.09 -11.69
N SER A 77 -9.96 7.24 -12.22
CA SER A 77 -11.34 7.68 -12.22
C SER A 77 -11.70 8.19 -13.62
N PRO A 78 -12.80 7.71 -14.23
CA PRO A 78 -13.22 8.22 -15.53
C PRO A 78 -13.76 9.65 -15.38
N SER A 79 -13.62 10.45 -16.42
CA SER A 79 -14.32 11.74 -16.50
C SER A 79 -15.81 11.52 -16.66
N TYR A 80 -16.64 12.28 -15.94
CA TYR A 80 -18.09 12.18 -16.04
C TYR A 80 -18.77 13.54 -15.88
N LEU A 81 -20.01 13.61 -16.32
CA LEU A 81 -20.86 14.80 -16.18
C LEU A 81 -21.62 14.72 -14.86
N LYS A 82 -21.58 15.80 -14.07
CA LYS A 82 -22.35 15.92 -12.83
C LYS A 82 -23.20 17.19 -12.89
N GLU A 83 -24.50 17.04 -12.65
CA GLU A 83 -25.38 18.18 -12.50
C GLU A 83 -25.34 18.67 -11.05
N VAL A 84 -24.93 19.93 -10.86
CA VAL A 84 -24.90 20.58 -9.54
C VAL A 84 -25.65 21.89 -9.66
N GLY A 85 -26.84 21.96 -9.06
CA GLY A 85 -27.68 23.17 -9.07
C GLY A 85 -28.18 23.57 -10.47
N GLY A 86 -28.60 22.61 -11.30
CA GLY A 86 -29.14 22.88 -12.65
C GLY A 86 -28.08 23.20 -13.71
N LYS A 87 -26.79 23.10 -13.37
CA LYS A 87 -25.67 23.27 -14.30
C LYS A 87 -24.93 21.96 -14.46
N VAL A 88 -24.67 21.58 -15.72
CA VAL A 88 -23.87 20.39 -16.07
C VAL A 88 -22.40 20.75 -15.98
N LEU A 89 -21.69 20.15 -15.01
CA LEU A 89 -20.25 20.29 -14.83
C LEU A 89 -19.53 19.05 -15.35
N ILE A 90 -18.41 19.25 -16.05
CA ILE A 90 -17.52 18.17 -16.46
C ILE A 90 -16.51 17.94 -15.33
N ILE A 91 -16.69 16.84 -14.60
CA ILE A 91 -15.70 16.39 -13.62
C ILE A 91 -14.61 15.64 -14.37
N ARG A 92 -13.38 16.16 -14.30
CA ARG A 92 -12.23 15.52 -14.92
C ARG A 92 -11.84 14.28 -14.13
N GLY A 93 -11.61 13.20 -14.84
CA GLY A 93 -11.05 11.98 -14.30
C GLY A 93 -9.56 12.11 -14.01
N THR A 94 -9.06 11.17 -13.21
CA THR A 94 -7.65 11.05 -12.84
C THR A 94 -7.04 9.85 -13.56
N TYR A 95 -5.82 10.02 -14.04
CA TYR A 95 -5.05 8.95 -14.68
C TYR A 95 -3.62 8.95 -14.15
N ILE A 96 -3.05 7.75 -14.09
CA ILE A 96 -1.64 7.50 -13.82
C ILE A 96 -0.95 7.26 -15.16
N GLN A 97 0.13 7.98 -15.42
CA GLN A 97 0.93 7.79 -16.63
C GLN A 97 2.37 7.48 -16.23
N PHE A 98 2.84 6.32 -16.67
CA PHE A 98 4.23 5.93 -16.58
C PHE A 98 5.00 6.66 -17.68
N HIS A 99 6.20 7.11 -17.34
CA HIS A 99 7.15 7.70 -18.27
C HIS A 99 8.45 6.92 -18.20
N ASP A 100 9.01 6.59 -19.37
CA ASP A 100 10.19 5.73 -19.49
C ASP A 100 10.07 4.42 -18.68
N GLY A 101 8.85 3.91 -18.54
CA GLY A 101 8.56 2.68 -17.82
C GLY A 101 8.63 2.81 -16.31
N ALA A 102 8.74 4.03 -15.78
CA ALA A 102 8.71 4.30 -14.34
C ALA A 102 7.58 5.26 -13.97
N TYR A 103 7.03 5.04 -12.78
CA TYR A 103 6.10 5.96 -12.14
C TYR A 103 6.50 6.15 -10.68
N LYS A 104 6.57 7.41 -10.24
CA LYS A 104 6.95 7.77 -8.88
C LYS A 104 5.80 8.52 -8.26
N THR A 105 5.36 8.07 -7.10
CA THR A 105 4.27 8.72 -6.38
C THR A 105 4.51 8.71 -4.88
N SER A 106 4.00 9.75 -4.22
CA SER A 106 3.87 9.84 -2.76
C SER A 106 2.41 9.83 -2.30
N ASN A 107 1.46 9.81 -3.24
CA ASN A 107 0.04 9.92 -2.95
C ASN A 107 -0.49 8.56 -2.48
N PRO A 108 -1.08 8.45 -1.28
CA PRO A 108 -1.55 7.16 -0.75
C PRO A 108 -2.66 6.56 -1.60
N GLU A 109 -3.56 7.37 -2.17
CA GLU A 109 -4.64 6.90 -3.05
C GLU A 109 -4.12 6.26 -4.34
N GLU A 110 -3.08 6.86 -4.94
CA GLU A 110 -2.44 6.31 -6.14
C GLU A 110 -1.70 5.01 -5.82
N ILE A 111 -1.03 4.96 -4.66
CA ILE A 111 -0.34 3.76 -4.17
C ILE A 111 -1.36 2.64 -3.93
N GLU A 112 -2.47 2.92 -3.26
CA GLU A 112 -3.53 1.95 -3.00
C GLU A 112 -4.18 1.45 -4.30
N PHE A 113 -4.43 2.35 -5.25
CA PHE A 113 -4.93 1.99 -6.57
C PHE A 113 -3.97 1.05 -7.32
N LEU A 114 -2.67 1.37 -7.33
CA LEU A 114 -1.66 0.55 -7.99
C LEU A 114 -1.43 -0.78 -7.29
N ASP A 115 -1.47 -0.81 -5.96
CA ASP A 115 -1.27 -2.01 -5.14
C ASP A 115 -2.46 -2.99 -5.26
N ASN A 116 -3.68 -2.48 -5.50
CA ASN A 116 -4.87 -3.30 -5.73
C ASN A 116 -5.18 -3.56 -7.21
N HIS A 117 -4.35 -3.05 -8.15
CA HIS A 117 -4.65 -3.15 -9.56
C HIS A 117 -4.45 -4.58 -10.09
N PRO A 118 -5.35 -5.12 -10.94
CA PRO A 118 -5.23 -6.49 -11.48
C PRO A 118 -3.96 -6.73 -12.29
N ASN A 119 -3.37 -5.66 -12.82
CA ASN A 119 -2.15 -5.74 -13.62
C ASN A 119 -0.85 -5.68 -12.79
N LEU A 120 -0.95 -5.55 -11.46
CA LEU A 120 0.21 -5.60 -10.58
C LEU A 120 0.86 -6.98 -10.63
N GLY A 121 2.17 -7.03 -10.82
CA GLY A 121 2.94 -8.26 -10.97
C GLY A 121 3.06 -8.74 -12.43
N SER A 122 2.09 -8.45 -13.29
CA SER A 122 2.12 -8.84 -14.70
C SER A 122 2.66 -7.73 -15.60
N VAL A 123 2.04 -6.55 -15.54
CA VAL A 123 2.38 -5.41 -16.41
C VAL A 123 3.32 -4.43 -15.72
N PHE A 124 3.09 -4.19 -14.43
CA PHE A 124 3.91 -3.29 -13.64
C PHE A 124 4.11 -3.83 -12.22
N ARG A 125 5.15 -3.36 -11.54
CA ARG A 125 5.55 -3.83 -10.21
C ARG A 125 6.05 -2.69 -9.35
N LYS A 126 5.80 -2.82 -8.05
CA LYS A 126 6.37 -1.96 -7.01
C LYS A 126 7.85 -2.31 -6.81
N ILE A 127 8.69 -1.29 -6.71
CA ILE A 127 10.10 -1.39 -6.41
C ILE A 127 10.44 -0.55 -5.17
N GLU A 128 11.36 -1.05 -4.37
CA GLU A 128 12.06 -0.28 -3.36
C GLU A 128 13.17 0.60 -3.96
N ARG A 129 13.47 1.72 -3.28
CA ARG A 129 14.54 2.64 -3.71
C ARG A 129 15.92 1.95 -3.84
N SER A 130 16.15 0.89 -3.08
CA SER A 130 17.40 0.10 -3.07
C SER A 130 17.73 -0.53 -4.43
N ASP A 131 16.72 -0.98 -5.18
CA ASP A 131 16.93 -1.66 -6.46
C ASP A 131 17.35 -0.68 -7.57
N LEU A 132 17.03 0.61 -7.41
CA LEU A 132 17.38 1.68 -8.37
C LEU A 132 18.77 2.27 -8.13
N SER A 133 19.33 2.16 -6.91
CA SER A 133 20.64 2.74 -6.60
C SER A 133 21.80 1.97 -7.23
N GLY A 134 21.57 0.76 -7.74
CA GLY A 134 22.59 -0.11 -8.32
C GLY A 134 23.03 0.23 -9.74
N GLY A 135 22.57 1.35 -10.33
CA GLY A 135 22.91 1.75 -11.70
C GLY A 135 22.36 0.84 -12.80
N LYS A 136 21.50 -0.12 -12.44
CA LYS A 136 20.80 -1.01 -13.38
C LYS A 136 19.76 -0.21 -14.16
N SER A 137 19.63 -0.48 -15.45
CA SER A 137 18.54 0.12 -16.24
C SER A 137 17.19 -0.45 -15.79
N ILE A 138 16.12 0.33 -15.97
CA ILE A 138 14.74 -0.09 -15.65
C ILE A 138 14.41 -1.44 -16.30
N GLU A 139 14.85 -1.62 -17.54
CA GLU A 139 14.69 -2.86 -18.30
C GLU A 139 15.40 -4.05 -17.64
N GLN A 140 16.62 -3.87 -17.14
CA GLN A 140 17.36 -4.91 -16.42
C GLN A 140 16.67 -5.27 -15.11
N ILE A 141 16.20 -4.27 -14.36
CA ILE A 141 15.47 -4.49 -13.10
C ILE A 141 14.18 -5.27 -13.37
N TYR A 142 13.46 -4.93 -14.45
CA TYR A 142 12.29 -5.67 -14.88
C TYR A 142 12.68 -7.12 -15.23
N GLN A 143 13.65 -7.35 -16.11
CA GLN A 143 14.05 -8.70 -16.50
C GLN A 143 14.52 -9.57 -15.32
N ASP A 144 15.31 -9.03 -14.39
CA ASP A 144 15.81 -9.77 -13.22
C ASP A 144 14.64 -10.25 -12.35
N LYS A 145 13.66 -9.39 -12.09
CA LYS A 145 12.49 -9.71 -11.24
C LYS A 145 11.49 -10.64 -11.95
N PHE A 146 11.44 -10.65 -13.28
CA PHE A 146 10.57 -11.55 -14.05
C PHE A 146 11.21 -12.91 -14.30
N LYS A 147 12.51 -12.98 -14.60
CA LYS A 147 13.24 -14.26 -14.77
C LYS A 147 13.21 -15.09 -13.49
N THR A 148 13.42 -14.45 -12.34
CA THR A 148 13.37 -15.11 -11.02
C THR A 148 12.00 -15.74 -10.69
N LEU A 149 10.92 -15.26 -11.29
CA LEU A 149 9.59 -15.85 -11.08
C LEU A 149 9.31 -17.03 -12.00
N GLU A 150 9.72 -16.96 -13.27
CA GLU A 150 9.56 -18.09 -14.18
C GLU A 150 10.34 -19.33 -13.69
N GLU A 151 11.53 -19.09 -13.12
CA GLU A 151 12.32 -20.13 -12.46
C GLU A 151 11.61 -20.71 -11.23
N ARG A 152 10.99 -19.85 -10.41
CA ARG A 152 10.21 -20.29 -9.23
C ARG A 152 8.95 -21.07 -9.58
N GLU A 153 8.24 -20.69 -10.64
CA GLU A 153 7.06 -21.42 -11.11
C GLU A 153 7.43 -22.80 -11.64
N LYS A 154 8.53 -22.93 -12.39
CA LYS A 154 9.06 -24.23 -12.83
C LYS A 154 9.48 -25.12 -11.65
N GLU A 155 10.10 -24.53 -10.63
CA GLU A 155 10.48 -25.27 -9.42
C GLU A 155 9.26 -25.80 -8.66
N LEU A 156 8.22 -24.96 -8.49
CA LEU A 156 6.96 -25.37 -7.85
C LEU A 156 6.23 -26.44 -8.67
N ALA A 157 6.14 -26.29 -9.99
CA ALA A 157 5.53 -27.28 -10.86
C ALA A 157 6.25 -28.64 -10.77
N ALA A 158 7.58 -28.65 -10.78
CA ALA A 158 8.37 -29.87 -10.62
C ALA A 158 8.15 -30.52 -9.24
N ARG A 159 8.01 -29.71 -8.19
CA ARG A 159 7.72 -30.17 -6.82
C ARG A 159 6.31 -30.75 -6.68
N GLU A 160 5.31 -30.16 -7.32
CA GLU A 160 3.94 -30.67 -7.36
C GLU A 160 3.85 -31.99 -8.13
N GLU A 161 4.55 -32.11 -9.27
CA GLU A 161 4.61 -33.37 -10.02
C GLU A 161 5.28 -34.49 -9.20
N LEU A 162 6.34 -34.17 -8.48
CA LEU A 162 6.99 -35.12 -7.56
C LEU A 162 6.06 -35.57 -6.44
N LEU A 163 5.35 -34.64 -5.80
CA LEU A 163 4.37 -34.95 -4.77
C LEU A 163 3.22 -35.79 -5.33
N ARG A 164 2.74 -35.48 -6.53
CA ARG A 164 1.70 -36.26 -7.21
C ARG A 164 2.17 -37.68 -7.51
N LYS A 165 3.40 -37.88 -8.00
CA LYS A 165 3.99 -39.21 -8.19
C LYS A 165 4.08 -39.99 -6.88
N LYS A 166 4.62 -39.38 -5.81
CA LYS A 166 4.69 -40.01 -4.48
C LYS A 166 3.31 -40.36 -3.92
N LYS A 167 2.29 -39.53 -4.16
CA LYS A 167 0.92 -39.79 -3.69
C LYS A 167 0.29 -40.99 -4.41
N ILE A 168 0.58 -41.18 -5.69
CA ILE A 168 0.12 -42.35 -6.46
C ILE A 168 0.83 -43.62 -5.96
N GLU A 169 2.13 -43.54 -5.68
CA GLU A 169 2.94 -44.65 -5.18
C GLU A 169 2.54 -45.10 -3.77
N LEU A 170 2.28 -44.15 -2.87
CA LEU A 170 1.74 -44.44 -1.52
C LEU A 170 0.34 -45.08 -1.59
N LYS A 171 -0.54 -44.58 -2.46
CA LYS A 171 -1.89 -45.14 -2.62
C LYS A 171 -1.86 -46.56 -3.20
N GLY A 172 -0.94 -46.83 -4.13
CA GLY A 172 -0.70 -48.19 -4.64
C GLY A 172 -0.04 -49.13 -3.62
N SER A 173 0.65 -48.58 -2.61
CA SER A 173 1.26 -49.35 -1.53
C SER A 173 0.28 -49.66 -0.38
N GLU A 174 -0.74 -48.84 -0.14
CA GLU A 174 -1.82 -49.11 0.82
C GLU A 174 -2.80 -50.20 0.35
N GLU A 175 -3.01 -50.39 -0.96
CA GLU A 175 -3.81 -51.50 -1.51
C GLU A 175 -3.07 -52.86 -1.51
N GLY A 176 -1.80 -52.89 -1.07
CA GLY A 176 -0.93 -54.07 -1.09
C GLY A 176 -0.54 -54.66 0.26
N ALA A 177 -1.06 -54.17 1.39
CA ALA A 177 -0.78 -54.76 2.70
C ALA A 177 -1.67 -56.01 2.93
N PRO A 178 -1.14 -57.25 2.94
CA PRO A 178 -1.93 -58.41 3.31
C PRO A 178 -2.35 -58.29 4.77
N GLN A 179 -3.65 -58.43 5.01
CA GLN A 179 -4.22 -58.63 6.34
C GLN A 179 -3.44 -59.75 7.04
N GLN A 180 -2.77 -59.42 8.15
CA GLN A 180 -2.20 -60.44 9.03
C GLN A 180 -3.34 -61.30 9.56
N GLU A 181 -3.35 -62.57 9.14
CA GLU A 181 -4.30 -63.59 9.55
C GLU A 181 -4.24 -63.77 11.08
N THR A 182 -5.31 -63.41 11.77
CA THR A 182 -5.55 -63.82 13.15
C THR A 182 -5.95 -65.28 13.17
N VAL A 183 -4.99 -66.18 13.36
CA VAL A 183 -5.26 -67.59 13.70
C VAL A 183 -5.52 -67.68 15.20
N THR A 184 -6.78 -67.75 15.62
CA THR A 184 -7.16 -68.42 16.87
C THR A 184 -8.30 -69.40 16.57
N GLY A 185 -7.92 -70.67 16.42
CA GLY A 185 -8.86 -71.77 16.28
C GLY A 185 -9.54 -72.07 17.61
N ILE A 186 -10.88 -72.06 17.63
CA ILE A 186 -11.67 -72.69 18.68
C ILE A 186 -12.55 -73.73 18.00
N ARG A 187 -12.15 -75.00 18.11
CA ARG A 187 -12.96 -76.15 17.70
C ARG A 187 -14.08 -76.35 18.71
N SER A 188 -15.31 -76.17 18.27
CA SER A 188 -16.52 -76.61 18.97
C SER A 188 -16.71 -78.11 18.71
N THR A 189 -16.81 -78.92 19.78
CA THR A 189 -17.78 -80.01 20.00
C THR A 189 -17.39 -80.77 21.28
N THR A 190 -18.04 -80.48 22.40
CA THR A 190 -18.08 -81.39 23.55
C THR A 190 -19.39 -82.16 23.49
N ASP A 191 -19.26 -83.41 23.07
CA ASP A 191 -20.24 -84.48 23.21
C ASP A 191 -20.49 -84.74 24.70
N ARG A 192 -21.74 -84.80 25.14
CA ARG A 192 -22.12 -85.10 26.54
C ARG A 192 -22.98 -86.37 26.56
N PRO A 193 -22.59 -87.42 27.30
CA PRO A 193 -23.45 -88.57 27.49
C PRO A 193 -24.43 -88.40 28.65
N LYS A 194 -25.50 -89.21 28.54
CA LYS A 194 -26.66 -89.42 29.41
C LYS A 194 -26.34 -89.49 30.92
N PHE A 195 -27.21 -88.89 31.74
CA PHE A 195 -28.18 -89.56 32.62
C PHE A 195 -29.29 -88.58 33.01
#